data_AF-E6QQ85-F1
#
_entry.id   AF-E6QQ85-F1
#
_cell.length_a   1.000
_cell.length_b   1.000
_cell.length_c   1.000
_cell.angle_alpha   90.00
_cell.angle_beta   90.00
_cell.angle_gamma   90.00
#
_symmetry.space_group_name_H-M   'P 1'
#
loop_
_entity.id
_entity.type
_entity.pdbx_description
1 polymer ?
#
loop_
_entity_poly.entity_id
_entity_poly.type
_entity_poly.pdbx_seq_one_letter_code
_entity_poly.pdbx_strand_id
1 'polypeptide(L)'
;MILVYTLVQGGLGEDPLDIDLMDGLMKLMKWVIFVDLFLDLIDLLTSGVRAYALQPVFRGFSSIFFTGGPLAFNYWGLQIGLLLVAMVMTLFRPLRQSKLWPNVAALLILVSVFAMRYNTVIGGELQPKVSQGLVTYIPAWTGNDSWQVIMGLFALVIFLVSLSLLLLPWERSWTASWSRTRQADPLPTTANLFNATEQKEGV
;
A
#
# COMPACT_ATOMS: atom_id res chain seq x y z
N MET A 1 -0.71 -4.46 -0.05
CA MET A 1 -0.23 -5.85 -0.30
C MET A 1 -1.10 -6.87 0.41
N ILE A 2 -1.26 -6.86 1.74
CA ILE A 2 -2.17 -7.78 2.44
C ILE A 2 -3.62 -7.67 1.95
N LEU A 3 -4.15 -6.45 1.83
CA LEU A 3 -5.52 -6.22 1.31
C LEU A 3 -5.68 -6.69 -0.14
N VAL A 4 -4.67 -6.49 -0.97
CA VAL A 4 -4.73 -6.95 -2.38
C VAL A 4 -4.70 -8.47 -2.42
N TYR A 5 -3.84 -9.11 -1.62
CA TYR A 5 -3.81 -10.56 -1.50
C TYR A 5 -5.15 -11.13 -1.02
N THR A 6 -5.76 -10.55 0.02
CA THR A 6 -7.06 -11.02 0.51
C THR A 6 -8.21 -10.75 -0.45
N LEU A 7 -8.17 -9.66 -1.22
CA LEU A 7 -9.20 -9.34 -2.21
C LEU A 7 -9.05 -10.19 -3.49
N VAL A 8 -7.83 -10.46 -3.94
CA VAL A 8 -7.55 -11.31 -5.10
C VAL A 8 -7.79 -12.77 -4.76
N GLN A 9 -7.22 -13.29 -3.68
CA GLN A 9 -7.39 -14.71 -3.32
C GLN A 9 -8.74 -15.01 -2.67
N GLY A 10 -9.33 -14.08 -1.92
CA GLY A 10 -10.64 -14.28 -1.29
C GLY A 10 -11.83 -13.86 -2.15
N GLY A 11 -11.61 -13.06 -3.21
CA GLY A 11 -12.67 -12.57 -4.10
C GLY A 11 -12.63 -13.14 -5.51
N LEU A 12 -11.46 -13.53 -6.04
CA LEU A 12 -11.30 -14.09 -7.39
C LEU A 12 -10.75 -15.53 -7.41
N GLY A 13 -10.05 -15.96 -6.36
CA GLY A 13 -9.46 -17.30 -6.27
C GLY A 13 -10.27 -18.29 -5.43
N GLU A 14 -10.18 -19.58 -5.78
CA GLU A 14 -10.76 -20.68 -4.99
C GLU A 14 -9.83 -21.17 -3.86
N ASP A 15 -8.59 -20.66 -3.81
CA ASP A 15 -7.56 -21.14 -2.89
C ASP A 15 -7.73 -20.57 -1.47
N PRO A 16 -7.60 -21.40 -0.41
CA PRO A 16 -7.66 -20.92 0.97
C PRO A 16 -6.48 -19.99 1.29
N LEU A 17 -6.76 -18.90 2.01
CA LEU A 17 -5.76 -17.93 2.49
C LEU A 17 -4.66 -18.63 3.30
N ASP A 18 -3.42 -18.51 2.83
CA ASP A 18 -2.24 -19.05 3.51
C ASP A 18 -1.85 -18.13 4.68
N ILE A 19 -2.15 -18.58 5.90
CA ILE A 19 -1.90 -17.84 7.14
C ILE A 19 -0.40 -17.70 7.41
N ASP A 20 0.43 -18.65 6.95
CA ASP A 20 1.88 -18.59 7.13
C ASP A 20 2.49 -17.50 6.21
N LEU A 21 1.95 -17.34 5.00
CA LEU A 21 2.31 -16.23 4.12
C LEU A 21 1.89 -14.88 4.71
N MET A 22 0.68 -14.78 5.26
CA MET A 22 0.21 -13.57 5.95
C MET A 22 1.10 -13.22 7.16
N ASP A 23 1.54 -14.22 7.94
CA ASP A 23 2.47 -14.04 9.06
C ASP A 23 3.83 -13.52 8.58
N GLY A 24 4.35 -14.07 7.48
CA GLY A 24 5.55 -13.59 6.79
C GLY A 24 5.43 -12.13 6.35
N LEU A 25 4.31 -11.77 5.73
CA LEU A 25 4.07 -10.41 5.24
C LEU A 25 3.93 -9.40 6.39
N MET A 26 3.28 -9.78 7.49
CA MET A 26 3.20 -8.96 8.70
C MET A 26 4.56 -8.75 9.38
N LYS A 27 5.46 -9.74 9.35
CA LYS A 27 6.85 -9.56 9.84
C LYS A 27 7.61 -8.52 9.03
N LEU A 28 7.42 -8.49 7.71
CA LEU A 28 8.01 -7.48 6.83
C LEU A 28 7.40 -6.10 7.11
N MET A 29 6.06 -6.02 7.22
CA MET A 29 5.36 -4.76 7.53
C MET A 29 5.82 -4.16 8.85
N LYS A 30 6.00 -4.97 9.90
CA LYS A 30 6.56 -4.50 11.18
C LYS A 30 7.89 -3.77 10.99
N TRP A 31 8.79 -4.30 10.16
CA TRP A 31 10.08 -3.67 9.87
C TRP A 31 9.93 -2.33 9.15
N VAL A 32 9.03 -2.27 8.16
CA VAL A 32 8.75 -1.03 7.43
C VAL A 32 8.16 0.03 8.35
N ILE A 33 7.17 -0.33 9.17
CA ILE A 33 6.55 0.56 10.16
C ILE A 33 7.58 1.08 11.16
N PHE A 34 8.51 0.23 11.60
CA PHE A 34 9.58 0.63 12.50
C PHE A 34 10.47 1.71 11.87
N VAL A 35 10.89 1.52 10.62
CA VAL A 35 11.71 2.50 9.89
C VAL A 35 10.93 3.81 9.69
N ASP A 36 9.65 3.72 9.35
CA ASP A 36 8.78 4.89 9.17
C ASP A 36 8.66 5.71 10.46
N LEU A 37 8.33 5.05 11.58
CA LEU A 37 8.29 5.69 12.91
C LEU A 37 9.64 6.28 13.33
N PHE A 38 10.74 5.63 12.95
CA PHE A 38 12.08 6.14 13.23
C PHE A 38 12.38 7.42 12.44
N LEU A 39 11.99 7.49 11.17
CA LEU A 39 12.13 8.69 10.36
C LEU A 39 11.23 9.82 10.87
N ASP A 40 9.99 9.51 11.25
CA ASP A 40 9.07 10.47 11.89
C ASP A 40 9.63 11.00 13.22
N LEU A 41 10.28 10.14 14.01
CA LEU A 41 10.96 10.57 15.23
C LEU A 41 12.13 11.51 14.94
N ILE A 42 12.92 11.21 13.90
CA ILE A 42 14.01 12.10 13.48
C ILE A 42 13.43 13.46 13.07
N ASP A 43 12.38 13.50 12.26
CA ASP A 43 11.76 14.77 11.85
C ASP A 43 11.20 15.54 13.05
N LEU A 44 10.57 14.86 14.00
CA LEU A 44 10.11 15.47 15.25
C LEU A 44 11.28 16.03 16.07
N LEU A 45 12.43 15.35 16.10
CA LEU A 45 13.61 15.83 16.81
C LEU A 45 14.27 17.02 16.12
N THR A 46 14.39 16.99 14.78
CA THR A 46 15.06 18.06 14.02
C THR A 46 14.18 19.29 13.85
N SER A 47 12.87 19.13 13.69
CA SER A 47 11.92 20.20 13.41
C SER A 47 11.12 20.63 14.64
N GLY A 48 10.81 19.70 15.53
CA GLY A 48 9.97 19.91 16.72
C GLY A 48 10.72 20.29 18.00
N VAL A 49 12.04 20.13 18.07
CA VAL A 49 12.84 20.50 19.25
C VAL A 49 13.60 21.79 18.99
N ARG A 50 13.31 22.83 19.80
CA ARG A 50 13.93 24.16 19.68
C ARG A 50 15.46 24.17 19.72
N ALA A 51 16.08 23.17 20.36
CA ALA A 51 17.52 23.03 20.44
C ALA A 51 18.17 22.64 19.10
N TYR A 52 17.43 21.96 18.21
CA TYR A 52 17.94 21.46 16.93
C TYR A 52 17.35 22.19 15.72
N ALA A 53 16.18 22.83 15.87
CA ALA A 53 15.51 23.55 14.80
C ALA A 53 15.92 25.03 14.73
N LEU A 54 16.04 25.56 13.52
CA LEU A 54 16.09 27.01 13.29
C LEU A 54 14.78 27.65 13.80
N GLN A 55 14.88 28.84 14.40
CA GLN A 55 13.74 29.50 15.01
C GLN A 55 12.49 29.67 14.11
N PRO A 56 12.59 30.00 12.81
CA PRO A 56 11.41 30.03 11.93
C PRO A 56 10.82 28.64 11.65
N VAL A 57 11.66 27.60 11.58
CA VAL A 57 11.21 26.21 11.38
C VAL A 57 10.47 25.72 12.61
N PHE A 58 11.03 25.94 13.80
CA PHE A 58 10.39 25.57 15.06
C PHE A 58 9.03 26.27 15.23
N ARG A 59 8.95 27.57 14.93
CA ARG A 59 7.67 28.32 15.00
C ARG A 59 6.65 27.81 13.98
N GLY A 60 7.08 27.51 12.76
CA GLY A 60 6.22 26.91 11.73
C GLY A 60 5.68 25.56 12.21
N PHE A 61 6.57 24.64 12.56
CA PHE A 61 6.22 23.30 13.02
C PHE A 61 5.32 23.33 14.26
N SER A 62 5.66 24.14 15.25
CA SER A 62 4.87 24.23 16.49
C SER A 62 3.48 24.83 16.31
N SER A 63 3.35 25.87 15.48
CA SER A 63 2.04 26.47 15.20
C SER A 63 1.12 25.56 14.38
N ILE A 64 1.68 24.61 13.63
CA ILE A 64 0.93 23.72 12.74
C ILE A 64 0.60 22.38 13.43
N PHE A 65 1.58 21.77 14.12
CA PHE A 65 1.52 20.38 14.58
C PHE A 65 1.49 20.17 16.11
N PHE A 66 1.78 21.19 16.94
CA PHE A 66 1.63 21.09 18.40
C PHE A 66 0.26 21.55 18.89
N THR A 67 0.03 21.45 20.21
CA THR A 67 -1.23 21.73 20.89
C THR A 67 -1.82 23.08 20.49
N GLY A 68 -2.88 23.06 19.67
CA GLY A 68 -3.58 24.25 19.16
C GLY A 68 -3.42 24.50 17.65
N GLY A 69 -2.55 23.77 16.95
CA GLY A 69 -2.40 23.86 15.51
C GLY A 69 -3.50 23.13 14.72
N PRO A 70 -3.84 23.58 13.50
CA PRO A 70 -4.91 22.99 12.69
C PRO A 70 -4.66 21.54 12.29
N LEU A 71 -3.39 21.10 12.24
CA LEU A 71 -2.98 19.76 11.83
C LEU A 71 -2.54 18.87 13.00
N ALA A 72 -2.62 19.36 14.23
CA ALA A 72 -2.15 18.63 15.41
C ALA A 72 -2.87 17.28 15.59
N PHE A 73 -4.20 17.24 15.42
CA PHE A 73 -4.96 15.99 15.51
C PHE A 73 -4.57 15.00 14.41
N ASN A 74 -4.37 15.49 13.18
CA ASN A 74 -4.00 14.63 12.06
C ASN A 74 -2.61 14.03 12.26
N TYR A 75 -1.66 14.82 12.76
CA TYR A 75 -0.30 14.35 13.03
C TYR A 75 -0.24 13.38 14.21
N TRP A 76 -0.73 13.77 15.39
CA TRP A 76 -0.62 12.92 16.59
C TRP A 76 -1.57 11.74 16.60
N GLY A 77 -2.81 11.94 16.16
CA GLY A 77 -3.84 10.91 16.17
C GLY A 77 -3.75 9.99 14.96
N LEU A 78 -3.85 10.56 13.76
CA LEU A 78 -4.00 9.79 12.53
C LEU A 78 -2.68 9.27 11.98
N GLN A 79 -1.60 10.07 11.99
CA GLN A 79 -0.29 9.61 11.55
C GLN A 79 0.41 8.78 12.63
N ILE A 80 0.83 9.39 13.74
CA ILE A 80 1.65 8.71 14.75
C ILE A 80 0.83 7.68 15.54
N GLY A 81 -0.36 8.06 15.99
CA GLY A 81 -1.22 7.21 16.83
C GLY A 81 -1.62 5.91 16.14
N LEU A 82 -2.21 6.00 14.94
CA LEU A 82 -2.64 4.81 14.19
C LEU A 82 -1.46 3.93 13.75
N LEU A 83 -0.32 4.54 13.39
CA LEU A 83 0.88 3.79 13.01
C LEU A 83 1.46 3.02 14.20
N LEU A 84 1.45 3.64 15.40
CA LEU A 84 1.87 2.98 16.64
C LEU A 84 0.91 1.85 17.03
N VAL A 85 -0.40 2.05 16.90
CA VAL A 85 -1.39 0.97 17.10
C VAL A 85 -1.13 -0.18 16.13
N ALA A 86 -0.91 0.10 14.84
CA ALA A 86 -0.59 -0.93 13.86
C ALA A 86 0.72 -1.66 14.19
N MET A 87 1.74 -0.94 14.66
CA MET A 87 3.01 -1.51 15.12
C MET A 87 2.78 -2.50 16.26
N VAL A 88 2.03 -2.09 17.29
CA VAL A 88 1.67 -2.92 18.44
C VAL A 88 0.92 -4.18 17.97
N MET A 89 -0.06 -4.03 17.08
CA MET A 89 -0.80 -5.16 16.51
C MET A 89 0.10 -6.14 15.75
N THR A 90 1.12 -5.66 15.04
CA THR A 90 2.07 -6.53 14.32
C THR A 90 3.06 -7.25 15.24
N LEU A 91 3.27 -6.73 16.45
CA LEU A 91 4.16 -7.34 17.45
C LEU A 91 3.50 -8.56 18.12
N PHE A 92 2.19 -8.48 18.37
CA PHE A 92 1.43 -9.53 19.03
C PHE A 92 1.16 -10.71 18.10
N ARG A 93 1.82 -11.84 18.39
CA ARG A 93 1.62 -13.11 17.69
C ARG A 93 0.16 -13.56 17.52
N PRO A 94 -0.73 -13.50 18.54
CA PRO A 94 -2.12 -13.94 18.36
C PRO A 94 -2.93 -13.05 17.41
N LEU A 95 -2.61 -11.76 17.35
CA LEU A 95 -3.22 -10.82 16.40
C LEU A 95 -2.70 -11.06 14.99
N ARG A 96 -1.42 -11.42 14.84
CA ARG A 96 -0.79 -11.68 13.55
C ARG A 96 -1.29 -12.95 12.85
N GLN A 97 -1.65 -13.99 13.61
CA GLN A 97 -2.13 -15.28 13.09
C GLN A 97 -3.65 -15.32 12.83
N SER A 98 -4.36 -14.24 13.12
CA SER A 98 -5.80 -14.14 12.82
C SER A 98 -6.06 -13.82 11.36
N LYS A 99 -7.23 -14.21 10.84
CA LYS A 99 -7.68 -13.91 9.48
C LYS A 99 -8.05 -12.43 9.26
N LEU A 100 -8.56 -11.75 10.30
CA LEU A 100 -9.13 -10.40 10.18
C LEU A 100 -8.13 -9.31 10.58
N TRP A 101 -7.36 -9.54 11.64
CA TRP A 101 -6.50 -8.51 12.23
C TRP A 101 -5.38 -7.99 11.32
N PRO A 102 -4.74 -8.81 10.47
CA PRO A 102 -3.79 -8.32 9.47
C PRO A 102 -4.43 -7.35 8.47
N ASN A 103 -5.69 -7.56 8.09
CA ASN A 103 -6.42 -6.63 7.20
C ASN A 103 -6.70 -5.30 7.91
N VAL A 104 -7.13 -5.36 9.18
CA VAL A 104 -7.35 -4.15 9.99
C VAL A 104 -6.04 -3.38 10.16
N ALA A 105 -4.93 -4.06 10.50
CA ALA A 105 -3.63 -3.43 10.62
C ALA A 105 -3.19 -2.79 9.29
N ALA A 106 -3.39 -3.47 8.17
CA ALA A 106 -3.10 -2.92 6.84
C ALA A 106 -3.93 -1.68 6.53
N LEU A 107 -5.21 -1.65 6.92
CA LEU A 107 -6.08 -0.48 6.74
C LEU A 107 -5.62 0.69 7.62
N LEU A 108 -5.29 0.44 8.88
CA LEU A 108 -4.75 1.46 9.79
C LEU A 108 -3.47 2.09 9.24
N ILE A 109 -2.55 1.27 8.72
CA ILE A 109 -1.31 1.76 8.09
C ILE A 109 -1.62 2.60 6.86
N LEU A 110 -2.59 2.18 6.03
CA LEU A 110 -2.97 2.95 4.84
C LEU A 110 -3.52 4.34 5.22
N VAL A 111 -4.38 4.41 6.24
CA VAL A 111 -4.88 5.69 6.78
C VAL A 111 -3.73 6.52 7.37
N SER A 112 -2.81 5.91 8.10
CA SER A 112 -1.65 6.59 8.70
C SER A 112 -0.73 7.19 7.65
N VAL A 113 -0.40 6.42 6.60
CA VAL A 113 0.43 6.87 5.48
C VAL A 113 -0.28 7.97 4.70
N PHE A 114 -1.60 7.87 4.51
CA PHE A 114 -2.37 8.95 3.91
C PHE A 114 -2.31 10.23 4.75
N ALA A 115 -2.46 10.13 6.08
CA ALA A 115 -2.33 11.26 6.99
C ALA A 115 -0.93 11.88 6.92
N MET A 116 0.13 11.06 6.87
CA MET A 116 1.51 11.52 6.67
C MET A 116 1.65 12.31 5.36
N ARG A 117 1.15 11.77 4.24
CA ARG A 117 1.19 12.47 2.95
C ARG A 117 0.39 13.77 2.96
N TYR A 118 -0.76 13.79 3.63
CA TYR A 118 -1.54 15.01 3.80
C TYR A 118 -0.77 16.05 4.62
N ASN A 119 -0.15 15.63 5.73
CA ASN A 119 0.64 16.50 6.60
C ASN A 119 1.86 17.07 5.88
N THR A 120 2.58 16.30 5.07
CA THR A 120 3.77 16.81 4.36
C THR A 120 3.40 17.82 3.27
N VAL A 121 2.32 17.57 2.52
CA VAL A 121 1.87 18.50 1.46
C VAL A 121 1.26 19.76 2.07
N ILE A 122 0.22 19.63 2.90
CA ILE A 122 -0.48 20.79 3.47
C ILE A 122 0.40 21.52 4.50
N GLY A 123 1.15 20.78 5.32
CA GLY A 123 2.10 21.37 6.27
C GLY A 123 3.21 22.15 5.57
N GLY A 124 3.75 21.62 4.47
CA GLY A 124 4.73 22.32 3.63
C GLY A 124 4.19 23.62 3.05
N GLU A 125 2.95 23.64 2.59
CA GLU A 125 2.28 24.84 2.06
C GLU A 125 1.91 25.88 3.13
N LEU A 126 1.65 25.43 4.36
CA LEU A 126 1.31 26.30 5.49
C LEU A 126 2.52 26.95 6.15
N GLN A 127 3.68 26.28 6.13
CA GLN A 127 4.88 26.75 6.82
C GLN A 127 5.34 28.17 6.39
N PRO A 128 5.33 28.56 5.10
CA PRO A 128 5.60 29.94 4.70
C PRO A 128 4.53 30.93 5.16
N LYS A 129 3.26 30.50 5.21
CA LYS A 129 2.09 31.32 5.54
C LYS A 129 1.95 31.62 7.04
N VAL A 130 2.59 30.82 7.89
CA VAL A 130 2.69 31.09 9.34
C VAL A 130 3.31 32.47 9.60
N SER A 131 4.27 32.91 8.78
CA SER A 131 4.87 34.25 8.89
C SER A 131 3.88 35.40 8.63
N GLN A 132 2.76 35.12 7.98
CA GLN A 132 1.70 36.07 7.62
C GLN A 132 0.48 35.98 8.54
N GLY A 133 0.48 35.08 9.54
CA GLY A 133 -0.62 34.90 10.48
C GLY A 133 -1.86 34.18 9.93
N LEU A 134 -1.85 33.71 8.67
CA LEU A 134 -2.90 32.90 8.08
C LEU A 134 -2.59 31.42 8.29
N VAL A 135 -3.15 30.82 9.34
CA VAL A 135 -2.97 29.39 9.68
C VAL A 135 -4.32 28.68 9.65
N THR A 136 -5.12 28.90 8.61
CA THR A 136 -6.35 28.12 8.38
C THR A 136 -6.37 27.61 6.95
N TYR A 137 -6.61 26.30 6.81
CA TYR A 137 -6.85 25.64 5.54
C TYR A 137 -8.12 24.79 5.71
N ILE A 138 -9.16 25.14 4.96
CA ILE A 138 -10.39 24.37 4.89
C ILE A 138 -10.55 23.97 3.42
N PRO A 139 -10.34 22.68 3.08
CA PRO A 139 -10.51 22.23 1.70
C PRO A 139 -11.98 22.39 1.30
N ALA A 140 -12.20 22.91 0.09
CA ALA A 140 -13.55 23.01 -0.47
C ALA A 140 -14.08 21.61 -0.82
N TRP A 141 -15.40 21.44 -0.83
CA TRP A 141 -16.03 20.19 -1.26
C TRP A 141 -15.98 19.99 -2.78
N THR A 142 -16.04 21.08 -3.54
CA THR A 142 -16.03 21.10 -5.02
C THR A 142 -15.07 22.17 -5.55
N GLY A 143 -14.62 22.05 -6.81
CA GLY A 143 -13.62 22.94 -7.43
C GLY A 143 -12.25 22.28 -7.62
N ASN A 144 -11.24 23.06 -8.02
CA ASN A 144 -9.94 22.53 -8.42
C ASN A 144 -9.09 22.01 -7.23
N ASP A 145 -9.28 22.56 -6.02
CA ASP A 145 -8.55 22.17 -4.79
C ASP A 145 -9.46 21.45 -3.78
N SER A 146 -10.32 20.56 -4.29
CA SER A 146 -11.43 20.01 -3.53
C SER A 146 -11.34 18.51 -3.23
N TRP A 147 -12.12 18.08 -2.25
CA TRP A 147 -12.30 16.65 -1.93
C TRP A 147 -12.77 15.83 -3.14
N GLN A 148 -13.52 16.42 -4.06
CA GLN A 148 -13.94 15.76 -5.28
C GLN A 148 -12.75 15.31 -6.14
N VAL A 149 -11.71 16.13 -6.27
CA VAL A 149 -10.53 15.79 -7.08
C VAL A 149 -9.78 14.61 -6.46
N ILE A 150 -9.64 14.61 -5.12
CA ILE A 150 -9.00 13.51 -4.37
C ILE A 150 -9.79 12.21 -4.58
N MET A 151 -11.11 12.24 -4.40
CA MET A 151 -11.98 11.07 -4.61
C MET A 151 -11.92 10.57 -6.05
N GLY A 152 -11.90 11.49 -7.03
CA GLY A 152 -11.75 11.15 -8.45
C GLY A 152 -10.42 10.45 -8.74
N LEU A 153 -9.33 10.90 -8.14
CA LEU A 153 -8.01 10.29 -8.30
C LEU A 153 -7.98 8.88 -7.69
N PHE A 154 -8.55 8.69 -6.50
CA PHE A 154 -8.69 7.35 -5.90
C PHE A 154 -9.56 6.42 -6.76
N ALA A 155 -10.68 6.92 -7.28
CA ALA A 155 -11.55 6.16 -8.16
C ALA A 155 -10.83 5.75 -9.45
N LEU A 156 -10.02 6.63 -10.03
CA LEU A 156 -9.21 6.34 -11.21
C LEU A 156 -8.17 5.25 -10.93
N VAL A 157 -7.45 5.34 -9.80
CA VAL A 157 -6.46 4.32 -9.41
C VAL A 157 -7.14 2.97 -9.18
N ILE A 158 -8.27 2.94 -8.47
CA ILE A 158 -9.05 1.72 -8.25
C ILE A 158 -9.51 1.15 -9.59
N PHE A 159 -10.04 1.98 -10.49
CA PHE A 159 -10.47 1.57 -11.81
C PHE A 159 -9.32 0.95 -12.62
N LEU A 160 -8.16 1.59 -12.65
CA LEU A 160 -6.99 1.08 -13.37
C LEU A 160 -6.45 -0.22 -12.76
N VAL A 161 -6.43 -0.34 -11.43
CA VAL A 161 -6.05 -1.58 -10.76
C VAL A 161 -7.05 -2.69 -11.05
N SER A 162 -8.35 -2.42 -10.96
CA SER A 162 -9.40 -3.38 -11.31
C SER A 162 -9.31 -3.82 -12.78
N LEU A 163 -9.05 -2.88 -13.69
CA LEU A 163 -8.85 -3.18 -15.11
C LEU A 163 -7.60 -4.04 -15.34
N SER A 164 -6.51 -3.75 -14.65
CA SER A 164 -5.28 -4.54 -14.67
C SER A 164 -5.49 -5.95 -14.11
N LEU A 165 -6.26 -6.09 -13.03
CA LEU A 165 -6.64 -7.38 -12.46
C LEU A 165 -7.54 -8.19 -13.39
N LEU A 166 -8.36 -7.53 -14.20
CA LEU A 166 -9.22 -8.17 -15.19
C LEU A 166 -8.48 -8.58 -16.46
N LEU A 167 -7.54 -7.75 -16.96
CA LEU A 167 -6.86 -7.96 -18.23
C LEU A 167 -5.65 -8.90 -18.15
N LEU A 168 -4.95 -8.91 -17.02
CA LEU A 168 -3.72 -9.69 -16.87
C LEU A 168 -3.96 -10.97 -16.07
N PRO A 169 -3.27 -12.08 -16.41
CA PRO A 169 -3.43 -13.34 -15.70
C PRO A 169 -2.56 -13.40 -14.46
N TRP A 170 -3.18 -13.17 -13.30
CA TRP A 170 -2.49 -13.09 -12.01
C TRP A 170 -2.39 -14.43 -11.25
N GLU A 171 -3.19 -15.43 -11.62
CA GLU A 171 -3.20 -16.73 -10.94
C GLU A 171 -2.24 -17.76 -11.55
N ARG A 172 -1.64 -18.57 -10.67
CA ARG A 172 -0.83 -19.74 -11.08
C ARG A 172 -1.65 -20.78 -11.83
N SER A 173 -2.94 -20.91 -11.53
CA SER A 173 -3.88 -21.79 -12.22
C SER A 173 -3.96 -21.47 -13.72
N TRP A 174 -4.02 -20.17 -14.04
CA TRP A 174 -3.98 -19.64 -15.39
C TRP A 174 -2.64 -19.98 -16.05
N THR A 175 -1.50 -19.68 -15.43
CA THR A 175 -0.17 -20.04 -15.98
C THR A 175 -0.01 -21.55 -16.20
N ALA A 176 -0.56 -22.37 -15.31
CA ALA A 176 -0.56 -23.82 -15.39
C ALA A 176 -1.50 -24.38 -16.48
N SER A 177 -2.52 -23.62 -16.89
CA SER A 177 -3.33 -23.96 -18.06
C SER A 177 -2.56 -23.69 -19.36
N TRP A 178 -1.87 -22.55 -19.46
CA TRP A 178 -1.08 -22.18 -20.63
C TRP A 178 0.16 -23.07 -20.86
N SER A 179 0.77 -23.60 -19.80
CA SER A 179 1.86 -24.58 -19.93
C SER A 179 1.34 -25.93 -20.40
N ARG A 180 0.18 -26.38 -19.92
CA ARG A 180 -0.48 -27.62 -20.38
C ARG A 180 -0.86 -27.56 -21.85
N THR A 181 -1.40 -26.44 -22.34
CA THR A 181 -1.73 -26.28 -23.76
C THR A 181 -0.50 -26.33 -24.67
N ARG A 182 0.68 -25.94 -24.17
CA ARG A 182 1.96 -26.03 -24.92
C ARG A 182 2.64 -27.40 -24.86
N GLN A 183 2.30 -28.24 -23.89
CA GLN A 183 2.82 -29.61 -23.78
C GLN A 183 1.95 -30.66 -24.50
N ALA A 184 0.80 -30.26 -25.05
CA ALA A 184 -0.18 -31.19 -25.61
C ALA A 184 0.16 -31.77 -26.99
N ASP A 185 1.23 -31.32 -27.66
CA ASP A 185 1.72 -31.98 -28.88
C ASP A 185 3.23 -32.18 -28.78
N PRO A 186 3.73 -33.38 -28.41
CA PRO A 186 5.04 -33.77 -28.93
C PRO A 186 4.90 -33.75 -30.46
N LEU A 187 5.63 -32.84 -31.11
CA LEU A 187 5.78 -32.86 -32.58
C LEU A 187 6.01 -34.32 -32.97
N PRO A 188 5.27 -34.86 -33.96
CA PRO A 188 5.43 -36.25 -34.36
C PRO A 188 6.91 -36.47 -34.63
N THR A 189 7.54 -37.28 -33.77
CA THR A 189 8.96 -37.60 -33.86
C THR A 189 9.21 -38.01 -35.30
N THR A 190 10.12 -37.33 -35.99
CA THR A 190 10.43 -37.54 -37.42
C THR A 190 10.76 -39.01 -37.74
N ALA A 191 11.06 -39.83 -36.73
CA ALA A 191 11.12 -41.28 -36.80
C ALA A 191 9.86 -41.97 -37.37
N ASN A 192 8.65 -41.45 -37.14
CA ASN A 192 7.42 -42.06 -37.66
C ASN A 192 7.08 -41.66 -39.11
N LEU A 193 7.73 -40.62 -39.64
CA LEU A 193 7.53 -40.21 -41.04
C LEU A 193 8.36 -41.06 -42.01
N PHE A 194 9.52 -41.59 -41.58
CA PHE A 194 10.36 -42.44 -42.42
C PHE A 194 9.82 -43.87 -42.59
N ASN A 195 9.20 -44.45 -41.55
CA ASN A 195 8.61 -45.79 -41.66
C ASN A 195 7.33 -45.80 -42.53
N ALA A 196 6.61 -44.68 -42.63
CA ALA A 196 5.40 -44.59 -43.43
C ALA A 196 5.67 -44.52 -44.95
N THR A 197 6.88 -44.10 -45.36
CA THR A 197 7.29 -44.07 -46.77
C THR A 197 7.83 -45.43 -47.25
N GLU A 198 8.53 -46.19 -46.40
CA GLU A 198 9.03 -47.52 -46.80
C GLU A 198 7.91 -48.56 -47.00
N GLN A 199 6.78 -48.41 -46.31
CA GLN A 199 5.65 -49.34 -46.43
C GLN A 199 4.81 -49.14 -47.70
N LYS A 200 5.02 -48.06 -48.47
CA LYS A 200 4.27 -47.77 -49.70
C LYS A 200 4.99 -48.14 -51.00
N GLU A 201 6.25 -48.54 -50.97
CA GLU A 201 7.01 -48.93 -52.18
C GLU A 201 7.17 -50.45 -52.36
N GLY A 202 6.49 -51.27 -51.54
CA GLY A 202 6.56 -52.73 -51.57
C GLY A 202 5.37 -53.46 -52.19
N VAL A 203 4.72 -52.91 -53.24
CA VAL A 203 3.69 -53.59 -54.05
C VAL A 203 3.93 -53.33 -55.53
#